data_AF-A0A1Y1JWW8-F1
#
_entry.id   AF-A0A1Y1JWW8-F1
#
_cell.length_a   1.000
_cell.length_b   1.000
_cell.length_c   1.000
_cell.angle_alpha   90.00
_cell.angle_beta   90.00
_cell.angle_gamma   90.00
#
_symmetry.space_group_name_H-M   'P 1'
#
loop_
_entity.id
_entity.type
_entity.pdbx_description
1 polymer ?
#
loop_
_entity_poly.entity_id
_entity_poly.type
_entity_poly.pdbx_seq_one_letter_code
_entity_poly.pdbx_strand_id
1 'polypeptide(L)'
;MEKKFFEYVNYFPECEKIMQTILNEGGGDDFTHGFYQKHGIKEDIFKEKKYCGVAMLYVRDIDEKSDSFKITKESGFSYLLYWLYNKISEDEENTVIKVYKALLEDHKKTFEKSKCMDYIDYTISKEHINGIDKMISMYECLNKMKSKVRFSEKDSLCSAVPEFIKRYNAEIESETAKSQQSTLSDECKNNTRISIIIIIILALLISTQLGSHFRSLLAKNGNYWNNVNQEKNNIQPPNITECGKNYNKYDILYHCDYFIH
;
A
#
# COMPACT_ATOMS: atom_id res chain seq x y z
N MET A 1 12.81 8.30 -4.86
CA MET A 1 12.32 7.20 -3.99
C MET A 1 10.86 7.40 -3.54
N GLU A 2 10.27 8.59 -3.74
CA GLU A 2 8.89 8.94 -3.34
C GLU A 2 7.77 7.97 -3.77
N LYS A 3 7.88 7.33 -4.95
CA LYS A 3 6.81 6.46 -5.47
C LYS A 3 6.52 5.21 -4.64
N LYS A 4 7.49 4.76 -3.83
CA LYS A 4 7.38 3.49 -3.10
C LYS A 4 6.62 3.62 -1.78
N PHE A 5 6.46 4.83 -1.24
CA PHE A 5 5.94 5.00 0.10
C PHE A 5 4.48 4.49 0.24
N PHE A 6 3.63 4.78 -0.75
CA PHE A 6 2.25 4.31 -0.77
C PHE A 6 2.11 2.79 -0.95
N GLU A 7 3.09 2.13 -1.55
CA GLU A 7 3.10 0.67 -1.72
C GLU A 7 3.25 -0.05 -0.38
N TYR A 8 3.80 0.62 0.64
CA TYR A 8 4.07 0.04 1.94
C TYR A 8 2.97 0.27 2.99
N VAL A 9 1.98 1.12 2.70
CA VAL A 9 0.95 1.52 3.67
C VAL A 9 0.11 0.32 4.14
N ASN A 10 -0.03 -0.71 3.31
CA ASN A 10 -0.69 -1.96 3.69
C ASN A 10 0.02 -2.71 4.85
N TYR A 11 1.32 -2.49 5.07
CA TYR A 11 2.08 -3.08 6.17
C TYR A 11 2.09 -2.23 7.44
N PHE A 12 1.63 -0.98 7.38
CA PHE A 12 1.64 -0.05 8.51
C PHE A 12 0.87 -0.56 9.73
N PRO A 13 -0.27 -1.27 9.60
CA PRO A 13 -0.95 -1.86 10.75
C PRO A 13 -0.09 -2.85 11.54
N GLU A 14 0.74 -3.66 10.88
CA GLU A 14 1.65 -4.57 11.58
C GLU A 14 2.83 -3.81 12.18
N CYS A 15 3.33 -2.80 11.49
CA CYS A 15 4.35 -1.88 12.01
C CYS A 15 3.88 -1.15 13.28
N GLU A 16 2.63 -0.69 13.29
CA GLU A 16 1.98 -0.07 14.45
C GLU A 16 1.91 -1.04 15.62
N LYS A 17 1.55 -2.31 15.40
CA LYS A 17 1.54 -3.30 16.50
C LYS A 17 2.91 -3.47 17.14
N ILE A 18 3.98 -3.54 16.34
CA ILE A 18 5.36 -3.63 16.85
C ILE A 18 5.66 -2.39 17.71
N MET A 19 5.36 -1.20 17.19
CA MET A 19 5.56 0.07 17.90
C MET A 19 4.77 0.12 19.22
N GLN A 20 3.52 -0.33 19.22
CA GLN A 20 2.67 -0.38 20.41
C GLN A 20 3.16 -1.39 21.44
N THR A 21 3.67 -2.56 21.02
CA THR A 21 4.32 -3.52 21.92
C THR A 21 5.49 -2.86 22.66
N ILE A 22 6.38 -2.18 21.93
CA ILE A 22 7.53 -1.48 22.52
C ILE A 22 7.07 -0.38 23.49
N LEU A 23 6.03 0.38 23.13
CA LEU A 23 5.44 1.41 23.99
C LEU A 23 4.88 0.82 25.28
N ASN A 24 4.20 -0.32 25.20
CA ASN A 24 3.56 -0.99 26.35
C ASN A 24 4.57 -1.65 27.29
N GLU A 25 5.72 -2.10 26.75
CA GLU A 25 6.84 -2.65 27.53
C GLU A 25 7.64 -1.56 28.28
N GLY A 26 7.20 -0.29 28.20
CA GLY A 26 7.75 0.83 28.97
C GLY A 26 8.78 1.67 28.22
N GLY A 27 9.22 1.24 27.03
CA GLY A 27 10.29 1.92 26.29
C GLY A 27 11.65 1.86 27.02
N GLY A 28 12.75 1.97 26.27
CA GLY A 28 14.09 1.99 26.85
C GLY A 28 14.52 3.41 27.21
N ASP A 29 14.29 3.85 28.45
CA ASP A 29 14.78 5.17 28.92
C ASP A 29 16.32 5.26 28.90
N ASP A 30 17.00 4.13 29.15
CA ASP A 30 18.47 4.06 29.29
C ASP A 30 19.26 4.44 28.03
N PHE A 31 18.64 4.39 26.84
CA PHE A 31 19.37 4.62 25.57
C PHE A 31 19.39 6.09 25.13
N THR A 32 18.70 6.97 25.84
CA THR A 32 18.53 8.37 25.37
C THR A 32 19.59 9.32 25.92
N HIS A 33 20.31 8.93 26.99
CA HIS A 33 21.27 9.79 27.69
C HIS A 33 22.57 9.93 26.89
N GLY A 34 22.57 10.88 25.95
CA GLY A 34 23.70 11.19 25.07
C GLY A 34 23.32 11.31 23.61
N PHE A 35 22.20 10.71 23.20
CA PHE A 35 21.72 10.79 21.81
C PHE A 35 21.48 12.24 21.35
N TYR A 36 20.74 12.99 22.16
CA TYR A 36 20.38 14.39 21.85
C TYR A 36 21.63 15.27 21.71
N GLN A 37 22.53 15.21 22.70
CA GLN A 37 23.77 15.99 22.68
C GLN A 37 24.67 15.59 21.51
N LYS A 38 24.84 14.29 21.26
CA LYS A 38 25.70 13.75 20.19
C LYS A 38 25.27 14.22 18.80
N HIS A 39 23.96 14.28 18.55
CA HIS A 39 23.42 14.65 17.24
C HIS A 39 22.95 16.13 17.16
N GLY A 40 23.17 16.92 18.22
CA GLY A 40 22.72 18.31 18.29
C GLY A 40 21.21 18.44 18.10
N ILE A 41 20.44 17.56 18.72
CA ILE A 41 18.99 17.53 18.73
C ILE A 41 18.51 18.04 20.10
N LYS A 42 17.44 18.85 20.13
CA LYS A 42 16.88 19.33 21.40
C LYS A 42 16.23 18.16 22.17
N GLU A 43 16.39 18.11 23.49
CA GLU A 43 15.84 17.01 24.31
C GLU A 43 14.30 17.01 24.39
N ASP A 44 13.67 18.15 24.15
CA ASP A 44 12.22 18.36 24.19
C ASP A 44 11.55 18.24 22.81
N ILE A 45 12.29 17.77 21.80
CA ILE A 45 11.79 17.59 20.43
C ILE A 45 10.62 16.60 20.36
N PHE A 46 10.60 15.59 21.23
CA PHE A 46 9.50 14.65 21.34
C PHE A 46 8.47 15.17 22.35
N LYS A 47 7.18 15.00 22.02
CA LYS A 47 6.08 15.32 22.95
C LYS A 47 6.18 14.59 24.28
N GLU A 48 6.74 13.37 24.27
CA GLU A 48 7.02 12.57 25.47
C GLU A 48 8.45 12.02 25.41
N LYS A 49 9.22 12.14 26.49
CA LYS A 49 10.65 11.76 26.52
C LYS A 49 10.91 10.31 26.11
N LYS A 50 10.03 9.39 26.50
CA LYS A 50 10.12 7.95 26.18
C LYS A 50 10.09 7.65 24.68
N TYR A 51 9.56 8.54 23.84
CA TYR A 51 9.42 8.29 22.40
C TYR A 51 10.75 8.13 21.67
N CYS A 52 11.83 8.74 22.15
CA CYS A 52 13.16 8.52 21.60
C CYS A 52 13.63 7.07 21.82
N GLY A 53 13.53 6.59 23.07
CA GLY A 53 13.88 5.19 23.40
C GLY A 53 13.03 4.18 22.64
N VAL A 54 11.73 4.46 22.49
CA VAL A 54 10.82 3.66 21.67
C VAL A 54 11.26 3.61 20.22
N ALA A 55 11.59 4.76 19.62
CA ALA A 55 12.05 4.83 18.23
C ALA A 55 13.37 4.06 18.01
N MET A 56 14.31 4.14 18.96
CA MET A 56 15.56 3.37 18.91
C MET A 56 15.31 1.86 18.96
N LEU A 57 14.48 1.40 19.90
CA LEU A 57 14.11 -0.01 20.01
C LEU A 57 13.39 -0.49 18.75
N TYR A 58 12.55 0.36 18.16
CA TYR A 58 11.86 0.05 16.91
C TYR A 58 12.84 -0.11 15.75
N VAL A 59 13.84 0.78 15.61
CA VAL A 59 14.91 0.63 14.59
C VAL A 59 15.61 -0.72 14.72
N ARG A 60 15.97 -1.12 15.95
CA ARG A 60 16.59 -2.43 16.21
C ARG A 60 15.69 -3.58 15.80
N ASP A 61 14.42 -3.55 16.22
CA ASP A 61 13.48 -4.63 15.92
C ASP A 61 13.18 -4.74 14.42
N ILE A 62 13.08 -3.62 13.69
CA ILE A 62 12.91 -3.66 12.22
C ILE A 62 14.16 -4.19 11.54
N ASP A 63 15.36 -3.77 11.96
CA ASP A 63 16.58 -4.20 11.31
C ASP A 63 16.91 -5.68 11.57
N GLU A 64 16.61 -6.20 12.76
CA GLU A 64 16.94 -7.57 13.15
C GLU A 64 15.82 -8.57 12.87
N LYS A 65 14.55 -8.15 12.96
CA LYS A 65 13.41 -9.06 13.08
C LYS A 65 12.30 -8.82 12.06
N SER A 66 12.49 -7.96 11.05
CA SER A 66 11.47 -7.67 10.01
C SER A 66 10.79 -8.93 9.46
N ASP A 67 11.59 -9.95 9.14
CA ASP A 67 11.12 -11.19 8.53
C ASP A 67 10.19 -11.97 9.47
N SER A 68 10.47 -11.95 10.77
CA SER A 68 9.62 -12.59 11.80
C SER A 68 8.26 -11.92 11.93
N PHE A 69 8.20 -10.61 11.69
CA PHE A 69 6.97 -9.82 11.71
C PHE A 69 6.20 -9.86 10.39
N LYS A 70 6.72 -10.54 9.36
CA LYS A 70 6.13 -10.59 8.01
C LYS A 70 5.95 -9.21 7.38
N ILE A 71 6.88 -8.30 7.67
CA ILE A 71 6.97 -6.98 7.03
C ILE A 71 8.31 -6.83 6.33
N THR A 72 8.38 -5.95 5.33
CA THR A 72 9.65 -5.59 4.70
C THR A 72 10.37 -4.53 5.51
N LYS A 73 11.71 -4.47 5.42
CA LYS A 73 12.49 -3.41 6.06
C LYS A 73 12.09 -2.04 5.51
N GLU A 74 11.86 -1.94 4.19
CA GLU A 74 11.37 -0.75 3.53
C GLU A 74 10.08 -0.24 4.18
N SER A 75 9.12 -1.13 4.46
CA SER A 75 7.86 -0.75 5.12
C SER A 75 8.08 -0.32 6.57
N GLY A 76 8.93 -1.01 7.33
CA GLY A 76 9.21 -0.66 8.73
C GLY A 76 9.89 0.70 8.85
N PHE A 77 10.91 0.97 8.03
CA PHE A 77 11.59 2.27 8.03
C PHE A 77 10.73 3.40 7.48
N SER A 78 9.86 3.14 6.50
CA SER A 78 8.85 4.11 6.04
C SER A 78 7.87 4.44 7.16
N TYR A 79 7.37 3.42 7.87
CA TYR A 79 6.46 3.62 8.99
C TYR A 79 7.12 4.40 10.13
N LEU A 80 8.40 4.13 10.46
CA LEU A 80 9.13 4.91 11.47
C LEU A 80 9.13 6.41 11.12
N LEU A 81 9.42 6.75 9.86
CA LEU A 81 9.43 8.13 9.41
C LEU A 81 8.03 8.76 9.56
N TYR A 82 6.97 8.07 9.10
CA TYR A 82 5.58 8.48 9.31
C TYR A 82 5.25 8.69 10.81
N TRP A 83 5.67 7.78 11.67
CA TRP A 83 5.43 7.85 13.10
C TRP A 83 6.13 9.06 13.73
N LEU A 84 7.38 9.34 13.35
CA LEU A 84 8.14 10.48 13.85
C LEU A 84 7.44 11.83 13.55
N TYR A 85 6.83 11.98 12.36
CA TYR A 85 6.04 13.17 12.01
C TYR A 85 4.92 13.45 13.02
N ASN A 86 4.30 12.41 13.54
CA ASN A 86 3.18 12.55 14.48
C ASN A 86 3.65 12.81 15.92
N LYS A 87 4.88 12.42 16.27
CA LYS A 87 5.41 12.43 17.65
C LYS A 87 6.38 13.56 17.96
N ILE A 88 7.02 14.13 16.94
CA ILE A 88 7.82 15.34 17.09
C ILE A 88 6.89 16.54 17.25
N SER A 89 7.24 17.46 18.15
CA SER A 89 6.45 18.64 18.50
C SER A 89 6.62 19.78 17.49
N GLU A 90 7.77 19.84 16.83
CA GLU A 90 8.08 20.81 15.77
C GLU A 90 7.46 20.37 14.43
N ASP A 91 6.67 21.24 13.81
CA ASP A 91 6.08 21.03 12.47
C ASP A 91 7.10 21.33 11.36
N GLU A 92 8.33 20.81 11.51
CA GLU A 92 9.44 21.02 10.58
C GLU A 92 9.93 19.71 9.96
N GLU A 93 9.72 19.57 8.65
CA GLU A 93 10.15 18.42 7.83
C GLU A 93 11.61 18.04 8.07
N ASN A 94 12.48 19.05 8.09
CA ASN A 94 13.93 18.90 8.27
C ASN A 94 14.28 18.34 9.65
N THR A 95 13.52 18.73 10.69
CA THR A 95 13.71 18.25 12.05
C THR A 95 13.40 16.76 12.14
N VAL A 96 12.28 16.32 11.53
CA VAL A 96 11.91 14.89 11.49
C VAL A 96 12.98 14.07 10.77
N ILE A 97 13.42 14.52 9.59
CA ILE A 97 14.46 13.84 8.81
C ILE A 97 15.77 13.79 9.60
N LYS A 98 16.17 14.87 10.27
CA LYS A 98 17.38 14.89 11.11
C LYS A 98 17.32 13.87 12.24
N VAL A 99 16.19 13.78 12.95
CA VAL A 99 15.99 12.78 14.01
C VAL A 99 16.05 11.36 13.44
N TYR A 100 15.37 11.12 12.33
CA TYR A 100 15.39 9.82 11.66
C TYR A 100 16.81 9.38 11.31
N LYS A 101 17.59 10.24 10.62
CA LYS A 101 18.99 9.93 10.28
C LYS A 101 19.83 9.65 11.51
N ALA A 102 19.69 10.44 12.57
CA ALA A 102 20.41 10.25 13.82
C ALA A 102 20.12 8.88 14.47
N LEU A 103 18.86 8.45 14.49
CA LEU A 103 18.47 7.13 15.01
C LEU A 103 19.15 5.99 14.25
N LEU A 104 19.19 6.09 12.91
CA LEU A 104 19.81 5.08 12.05
C LEU A 104 21.34 5.04 12.22
N GLU A 105 21.99 6.20 12.28
CA GLU A 105 23.44 6.32 12.51
C GLU A 105 23.86 5.76 13.86
N ASP A 106 23.10 6.04 14.92
CA ASP A 106 23.40 5.54 16.26
C ASP A 106 23.21 4.01 16.36
N HIS A 107 22.15 3.48 15.75
CA HIS A 107 21.95 2.04 15.61
C HIS A 107 23.09 1.39 14.83
N LYS A 108 23.50 1.94 13.68
CA LYS A 108 24.62 1.42 12.88
C LYS A 108 25.93 1.39 13.66
N LYS A 109 26.20 2.42 14.46
CA LYS A 109 27.40 2.49 15.30
C LYS A 109 27.40 1.39 16.37
N THR A 110 26.24 1.08 16.94
CA THR A 110 26.08 0.04 17.96
C THR A 110 26.10 -1.36 17.34
N PHE A 111 25.48 -1.52 16.18
CA PHE A 111 25.32 -2.78 15.47
C PHE A 111 25.99 -2.68 14.10
N GLU A 112 27.30 -2.92 14.04
CA GLU A 112 28.12 -2.71 12.83
C GLU A 112 27.61 -3.49 11.61
N LYS A 113 26.95 -4.64 11.80
CA LYS A 113 26.38 -5.45 10.71
C LYS A 113 25.01 -4.97 10.22
N SER A 114 24.44 -3.94 10.84
CA SER A 114 23.15 -3.38 10.48
C SER A 114 23.11 -2.93 9.03
N LYS A 115 21.97 -3.16 8.37
CA LYS A 115 21.64 -2.66 7.03
C LYS A 115 20.70 -1.46 7.07
N CYS A 116 20.46 -0.86 8.25
CA CYS A 116 19.56 0.28 8.38
C CYS A 116 20.00 1.50 7.54
N MET A 117 21.29 1.61 7.25
CA MET A 117 21.85 2.72 6.47
C MET A 117 21.41 2.71 5.00
N ASP A 118 20.95 1.56 4.47
CA ASP A 118 20.38 1.47 3.12
C ASP A 118 19.10 2.35 3.00
N TYR A 119 18.51 2.72 4.13
CA TYR A 119 17.28 3.50 4.24
C TYR A 119 17.50 4.94 4.71
N ILE A 120 18.76 5.39 4.89
CA ILE A 120 19.04 6.71 5.48
C ILE A 120 18.46 7.89 4.68
N ASP A 121 18.38 7.75 3.36
CA ASP A 121 17.87 8.79 2.45
C ASP A 121 16.36 8.69 2.21
N TYR A 122 15.64 7.94 3.04
CA TYR A 122 14.18 7.97 3.04
C TYR A 122 13.70 9.34 3.49
N THR A 123 12.85 9.94 2.67
CA THR A 123 12.20 11.22 2.94
C THR A 123 10.70 11.09 2.74
N ILE A 124 9.96 11.90 3.47
CA ILE A 124 8.51 12.01 3.32
C ILE A 124 8.13 13.47 3.56
N SER A 125 7.36 14.04 2.63
CA SER A 125 6.85 15.40 2.78
C SER A 125 5.54 15.41 3.57
N LYS A 126 5.13 16.59 4.03
CA LYS A 126 3.85 16.78 4.73
C LYS A 126 2.64 16.39 3.88
N GLU A 127 2.68 16.62 2.57
CA GLU A 127 1.63 16.21 1.63
C GLU A 127 1.50 14.69 1.58
N HIS A 128 2.63 13.97 1.61
CA HIS A 128 2.64 12.52 1.66
C HIS A 128 2.00 12.01 2.96
N ILE A 129 2.32 12.62 4.11
CA ILE A 129 1.71 12.27 5.42
C ILE A 129 0.19 12.37 5.36
N ASN A 130 -0.35 13.48 4.86
CA ASN A 130 -1.80 13.65 4.68
C ASN A 130 -2.39 12.58 3.73
N GLY A 131 -1.65 12.20 2.70
CA GLY A 131 -2.02 11.09 1.82
C GLY A 131 -2.10 9.75 2.56
N ILE A 132 -1.12 9.46 3.41
CA ILE A 132 -1.05 8.23 4.21
C ILE A 132 -2.16 8.19 5.25
N ASP A 133 -2.43 9.28 5.96
CA ASP A 133 -3.50 9.33 6.96
C ASP A 133 -4.86 8.99 6.35
N LYS A 134 -5.12 9.47 5.13
CA LYS A 134 -6.32 9.10 4.36
C LYS A 134 -6.33 7.63 3.98
N MET A 135 -5.19 7.07 3.56
CA MET A 135 -5.09 5.64 3.22
C MET A 135 -5.27 4.74 4.44
N ILE A 136 -4.67 5.07 5.58
CA ILE A 136 -4.86 4.34 6.84
C ILE A 136 -6.32 4.41 7.26
N SER A 137 -6.93 5.60 7.23
CA SER A 137 -8.35 5.80 7.55
C SER A 137 -9.25 4.96 6.63
N MET A 138 -8.96 4.92 5.33
CA MET A 138 -9.67 4.07 4.37
C MET A 138 -9.49 2.58 4.68
N TYR A 139 -8.27 2.15 5.00
CA TYR A 139 -7.95 0.77 5.33
C TYR A 139 -8.68 0.30 6.61
N GLU A 140 -8.62 1.10 7.68
CA GLU A 140 -9.36 0.85 8.91
C GLU A 140 -10.86 0.74 8.66
N CYS A 141 -11.37 1.62 7.80
CA CYS A 141 -12.77 1.62 7.42
C CYS A 141 -13.20 0.32 6.75
N LEU A 142 -12.44 -0.13 5.74
CA LEU A 142 -12.68 -1.38 5.02
C LEU A 142 -12.59 -2.59 5.96
N ASN A 143 -11.66 -2.57 6.93
CA ASN A 143 -11.56 -3.63 7.93
C ASN A 143 -12.76 -3.66 8.88
N LYS A 144 -13.27 -2.50 9.32
CA LYS A 144 -14.51 -2.41 10.11
C LYS A 144 -15.72 -2.95 9.34
N MET A 145 -15.81 -2.67 8.03
CA MET A 145 -16.83 -3.28 7.15
C MET A 145 -16.73 -4.80 7.13
N LYS A 146 -15.51 -5.33 6.97
CA LYS A 146 -15.26 -6.77 6.89
C LYS A 146 -15.64 -7.49 8.19
N SER A 147 -15.41 -6.86 9.35
CA SER A 147 -15.72 -7.45 10.66
C SER A 147 -17.19 -7.36 11.05
N LYS A 148 -18.06 -6.77 10.22
CA LYS A 148 -19.49 -6.50 10.52
C LYS A 148 -19.71 -5.69 11.81
N VAL A 149 -18.69 -4.97 12.27
CA VAL A 149 -18.82 -4.06 13.41
C VAL A 149 -19.66 -2.87 12.98
N ARG A 150 -20.70 -2.53 13.75
CA ARG A 150 -21.55 -1.37 13.46
C ARG A 150 -20.70 -0.10 13.45
N PHE A 151 -20.80 0.69 12.39
CA PHE A 151 -20.17 2.01 12.31
C PHE A 151 -20.76 2.91 13.38
N SER A 152 -19.90 3.73 14.01
CA SER A 152 -20.41 4.97 14.57
C SER A 152 -20.69 5.92 13.40
N GLU A 153 -21.83 6.61 13.41
CA GLU A 153 -22.23 7.55 12.34
C GLU A 153 -21.26 8.73 12.14
N LYS A 154 -20.25 8.87 13.00
CA LYS A 154 -19.37 10.05 13.03
C LYS A 154 -18.23 10.01 12.00
N ASP A 155 -17.93 8.86 11.42
CA ASP A 155 -16.77 8.70 10.53
C ASP A 155 -17.21 8.90 9.07
N SER A 156 -17.05 10.13 8.56
CA SER A 156 -17.62 10.57 7.27
C SER A 156 -17.09 9.79 6.07
N LEU A 157 -15.85 9.31 6.13
CA LEU A 157 -15.30 8.42 5.11
C LEU A 157 -16.02 7.06 5.13
N CYS A 158 -16.26 6.53 6.32
CA CYS A 158 -16.91 5.23 6.48
C CYS A 158 -18.39 5.19 6.22
N SER A 159 -19.09 6.31 6.35
CA SER A 159 -20.47 6.42 5.89
C SER A 159 -20.55 6.60 4.37
N ALA A 160 -19.55 7.23 3.75
CA ALA A 160 -19.52 7.45 2.30
C ALA A 160 -19.21 6.17 1.50
N VAL A 161 -18.34 5.29 2.00
CA VAL A 161 -17.94 4.07 1.25
C VAL A 161 -19.12 3.11 0.98
N PRO A 162 -20.00 2.76 1.94
CA PRO A 162 -21.16 1.90 1.69
C PRO A 162 -22.16 2.57 0.75
N GLU A 163 -22.36 3.88 0.87
CA GLU A 163 -23.26 4.63 -0.01
C GLU A 163 -22.74 4.63 -1.44
N PHE A 164 -21.42 4.81 -1.61
CA PHE A 164 -20.77 4.71 -2.92
C PHE A 164 -20.92 3.30 -3.50
N ILE A 165 -20.59 2.26 -2.73
CA ILE A 165 -20.74 0.86 -3.17
C ILE A 165 -22.19 0.58 -3.59
N LYS A 166 -23.17 1.09 -2.84
CA LYS A 166 -24.59 0.95 -3.16
C LYS A 166 -24.97 1.66 -4.46
N ARG A 167 -24.57 2.93 -4.63
CA ARG A 167 -24.82 3.70 -5.86
C ARG A 167 -24.21 3.01 -7.08
N TYR A 168 -22.98 2.54 -6.93
CA TYR A 168 -22.25 1.84 -7.97
C TYR A 168 -22.92 0.51 -8.38
N ASN A 169 -23.31 -0.32 -7.41
CA ASN A 169 -24.02 -1.57 -7.71
C ASN A 169 -25.37 -1.31 -8.40
N ALA A 170 -26.10 -0.26 -7.98
CA ALA A 170 -27.35 0.13 -8.62
C ALA A 170 -27.15 0.59 -10.08
N GLU A 171 -26.05 1.29 -10.36
CA GLU A 171 -25.69 1.72 -11.71
C GLU A 171 -25.40 0.51 -12.62
N ILE A 172 -24.59 -0.44 -12.16
CA ILE A 172 -24.35 -1.71 -12.86
C ILE A 172 -25.66 -2.47 -13.13
N GLU A 173 -26.52 -2.62 -12.13
CA GLU A 173 -27.79 -3.33 -12.27
C GLU A 173 -28.68 -2.65 -13.32
N SER A 174 -28.69 -1.31 -13.34
CA SER A 174 -29.45 -0.53 -14.32
C SER A 174 -28.89 -0.63 -15.74
N GLU A 175 -27.57 -0.72 -15.93
CA GLU A 175 -26.94 -0.92 -17.24
C GLU A 175 -27.16 -2.35 -17.75
N THR A 176 -27.07 -3.34 -16.86
CA THR A 176 -27.34 -4.75 -17.20
C THR A 176 -28.79 -4.91 -17.67
N ALA A 177 -29.74 -4.24 -17.01
CA ALA A 177 -31.15 -4.24 -17.42
C ALA A 177 -31.38 -3.60 -18.79
N LYS A 178 -30.61 -2.56 -19.15
CA LYS A 178 -30.66 -1.94 -20.49
C LYS A 178 -29.99 -2.81 -21.57
N SER A 179 -28.91 -3.49 -21.23
CA SER A 179 -28.18 -4.38 -22.14
C SER A 179 -28.93 -5.70 -22.41
N GLN A 180 -29.78 -6.17 -21.49
CA GLN A 180 -30.66 -7.32 -21.76
C GLN A 180 -31.73 -7.04 -22.83
N GLN A 181 -31.92 -5.78 -23.21
CA GLN A 181 -32.78 -5.38 -24.33
C GLN A 181 -32.06 -5.37 -25.68
N SER A 182 -30.72 -5.45 -25.72
CA SER A 182 -29.96 -5.74 -26.92
C SER A 182 -29.75 -7.24 -27.04
N THR A 183 -30.50 -7.88 -27.92
CA THR A 183 -30.27 -9.26 -28.33
C THR A 183 -28.86 -9.32 -28.95
N LEU A 184 -27.87 -9.92 -28.26
CA LEU A 184 -26.77 -10.69 -28.89
C LEU A 184 -25.70 -11.18 -27.87
N SER A 185 -25.47 -12.49 -27.98
CA SER A 185 -24.25 -13.27 -27.72
C SER A 185 -23.76 -13.45 -26.27
N ASP A 186 -24.08 -14.64 -25.73
CA ASP A 186 -23.69 -15.23 -24.44
C ASP A 186 -22.20 -15.60 -24.28
N GLU A 187 -21.27 -14.86 -24.90
CA GLU A 187 -19.85 -15.24 -24.84
C GLU A 187 -19.02 -14.25 -24.01
N CYS A 188 -18.40 -14.80 -22.95
CA CYS A 188 -17.45 -14.20 -21.99
C CYS A 188 -18.03 -13.47 -20.77
N LYS A 189 -18.60 -14.26 -19.86
CA LYS A 189 -18.81 -13.90 -18.44
C LYS A 189 -17.49 -13.91 -17.66
N ASN A 190 -16.54 -13.03 -18.01
CA ASN A 190 -15.30 -12.88 -17.24
C ASN A 190 -15.53 -12.04 -15.98
N ASN A 191 -14.73 -12.30 -14.93
CA ASN A 191 -14.74 -11.65 -13.60
C ASN A 191 -14.45 -10.13 -13.65
N THR A 192 -15.32 -9.34 -14.28
CA THR A 192 -15.25 -7.87 -14.38
C THR A 192 -15.34 -7.19 -13.01
N ARG A 193 -15.96 -7.84 -12.03
CA ARG A 193 -16.18 -7.32 -10.67
C ARG A 193 -14.88 -6.92 -9.95
N ILE A 194 -13.78 -7.64 -10.16
CA ILE A 194 -12.48 -7.33 -9.53
C ILE A 194 -11.83 -6.10 -10.19
N SER A 195 -11.82 -6.06 -11.53
CA SER A 195 -11.27 -4.93 -12.29
C SER A 195 -11.97 -3.60 -11.98
N ILE A 196 -13.27 -3.68 -11.73
CA ILE A 196 -14.14 -2.56 -11.38
C ILE A 196 -13.81 -1.95 -10.01
N ILE A 197 -13.62 -2.78 -8.96
CA ILE A 197 -13.28 -2.29 -7.62
C ILE A 197 -11.94 -1.53 -7.64
N ILE A 198 -10.98 -2.00 -8.45
CA ILE A 198 -9.69 -1.34 -8.65
C ILE A 198 -9.88 0.03 -9.33
N ILE A 199 -10.71 0.11 -10.37
CA ILE A 199 -11.02 1.38 -11.07
C ILE A 199 -11.68 2.39 -10.11
N ILE A 200 -12.55 1.92 -9.22
CA ILE A 200 -13.23 2.76 -8.21
C ILE A 200 -12.25 3.34 -7.20
N ILE A 201 -11.34 2.52 -6.67
CA ILE A 201 -10.31 2.98 -5.74
C ILE A 201 -9.44 4.04 -6.43
N LEU A 202 -9.09 3.83 -7.71
CA LEU A 202 -8.35 4.81 -8.50
C LEU A 202 -9.16 6.10 -8.72
N ALA A 203 -10.45 6.02 -9.05
CA ALA A 203 -11.30 7.19 -9.27
C ALA A 203 -11.47 8.03 -8.00
N LEU A 204 -11.64 7.39 -6.84
CA LEU A 204 -11.72 8.08 -5.54
C LEU A 204 -10.40 8.76 -5.17
N LEU A 205 -9.26 8.11 -5.45
CA LEU A 205 -7.93 8.71 -5.26
C LEU A 205 -7.70 9.91 -6.19
N ILE A 206 -8.19 9.84 -7.44
CA ILE A 206 -8.06 10.91 -8.44
C ILE A 206 -8.98 12.13 -8.14
N SER A 207 -10.07 11.93 -7.41
CA SER A 207 -11.07 12.97 -7.16
C SER A 207 -10.73 13.87 -5.96
N THR A 208 -9.73 13.52 -5.16
CA THR A 208 -9.22 14.36 -4.06
C THR A 208 -8.06 15.25 -4.54
N GLN A 209 -7.65 16.28 -3.79
CA GLN A 209 -6.51 17.16 -4.16
C GLN A 209 -5.17 16.42 -4.44
N LEU A 210 -5.02 15.16 -4.01
CA LEU A 210 -3.91 14.28 -4.37
C LEU A 210 -4.00 13.70 -5.79
N GLY A 211 -5.14 13.89 -6.47
CA GLY A 211 -5.44 13.28 -7.74
C GLY A 211 -4.60 13.79 -8.91
N SER A 212 -4.04 14.99 -8.82
CA SER A 212 -3.06 15.47 -9.81
C SER A 212 -1.77 14.63 -9.77
N HIS A 213 -1.32 14.26 -8.58
CA HIS A 213 -0.14 13.43 -8.38
C HIS A 213 -0.40 11.97 -8.80
N PHE A 214 -1.55 11.41 -8.44
CA PHE A 214 -1.96 10.08 -8.91
C PHE A 214 -2.20 10.03 -10.43
N ARG A 215 -2.77 11.08 -11.04
CA ARG A 215 -2.89 11.19 -12.51
C ARG A 215 -1.52 11.18 -13.18
N SER A 216 -0.54 11.91 -12.64
CA SER A 216 0.84 11.89 -13.15
C SER A 216 1.47 10.49 -13.06
N LEU A 217 1.21 9.77 -11.96
CA LEU A 217 1.67 8.39 -11.78
C LEU A 217 1.03 7.41 -12.77
N LEU A 218 -0.29 7.49 -12.93
CA LEU A 218 -1.04 6.65 -13.87
C LEU A 218 -0.68 6.97 -15.32
N ALA A 219 -0.50 8.24 -15.69
CA ALA A 219 -0.07 8.64 -17.03
C ALA A 219 1.34 8.11 -17.35
N LYS A 220 2.28 8.17 -16.40
CA LYS A 220 3.63 7.61 -16.57
C LYS A 220 3.61 6.09 -16.73
N ASN A 221 2.77 5.38 -15.98
CA ASN A 221 2.62 3.92 -16.14
C ASN A 221 1.89 3.55 -17.44
N GLY A 222 0.90 4.34 -17.87
CA GLY A 222 0.24 4.16 -19.17
C GLY A 222 1.23 4.22 -20.33
N ASN A 223 2.18 5.15 -20.29
CA ASN A 223 3.24 5.24 -21.30
C ASN A 223 4.18 4.02 -21.27
N TYR A 224 4.48 3.46 -20.09
CA TYR A 224 5.25 2.23 -19.99
C TYR A 224 4.52 1.04 -20.64
N TRP A 225 3.23 0.85 -20.35
CA TRP A 225 2.43 -0.23 -20.95
C TRP A 225 2.22 -0.03 -22.46
N ASN A 226 2.07 1.22 -22.93
CA ASN A 226 2.00 1.53 -24.35
C ASN A 226 3.32 1.20 -25.07
N ASN A 227 4.48 1.45 -24.45
CA ASN A 227 5.78 1.07 -25.00
C ASN A 227 5.96 -0.46 -25.05
N VAL A 228 5.58 -1.18 -23.99
CA VAL A 228 5.61 -2.66 -23.97
C VAL A 228 4.70 -3.27 -25.04
N ASN A 229 3.54 -2.65 -25.28
CA ASN A 229 2.64 -3.07 -26.36
C ASN A 229 3.16 -2.71 -27.76
N GLN A 230 3.88 -1.59 -27.92
CA GLN A 230 4.58 -1.27 -29.17
C GLN A 230 5.72 -2.26 -29.46
N GLU A 231 6.48 -2.67 -28.45
CA GLU A 231 7.50 -3.72 -28.61
C GLU A 231 6.88 -5.08 -28.99
N LYS A 232 5.71 -5.44 -28.43
CA LYS A 232 4.96 -6.64 -28.85
C LYS A 232 4.38 -6.54 -30.26
N ASN A 233 3.98 -5.35 -30.71
CA ASN A 233 3.46 -5.14 -32.07
C ASN A 233 4.56 -5.14 -33.15
N ASN A 234 5.84 -5.09 -32.76
CA ASN A 234 6.97 -5.32 -33.66
C ASN A 234 7.33 -6.81 -33.80
N ILE A 235 6.63 -7.71 -33.11
CA ILE A 235 6.70 -9.14 -33.41
C ILE A 235 5.87 -9.36 -34.67
N GLN A 236 6.58 -9.65 -35.75
CA GLN A 236 6.06 -9.99 -37.07
C GLN A 236 4.79 -10.87 -36.92
N PRO A 237 3.65 -10.49 -37.53
CA PRO A 237 2.43 -11.28 -37.41
C PRO A 237 2.72 -12.71 -37.88
N PRO A 238 2.31 -13.74 -37.13
CA PRO A 238 2.41 -15.10 -37.63
C PRO A 238 1.64 -15.15 -38.96
N ASN A 239 2.27 -15.66 -40.01
CA ASN A 239 1.61 -15.89 -41.29
C ASN A 239 0.44 -16.85 -41.05
N ILE A 240 -0.77 -16.29 -40.91
CA ILE A 240 -2.02 -17.04 -40.90
C ILE A 240 -2.31 -17.38 -42.37
N THR A 241 -1.61 -18.39 -42.88
CA THR A 241 -1.90 -18.99 -44.19
C THR A 241 -1.55 -20.47 -44.17
N GLU A 242 -1.88 -21.18 -43.08
CA GLU A 242 -1.83 -22.64 -43.08
C GLU A 242 -2.74 -23.30 -42.02
N CYS A 243 -3.95 -22.76 -41.81
CA CYS A 243 -5.01 -23.50 -41.13
C CYS A 243 -5.75 -24.39 -42.13
N GLY A 244 -5.08 -25.43 -42.60
CA GLY A 244 -5.67 -26.38 -43.53
C GLY A 244 -4.78 -27.60 -43.72
N LYS A 245 -4.93 -28.57 -42.80
CA LYS A 245 -4.40 -29.96 -42.76
C LYS A 245 -3.49 -30.20 -41.56
N ASN A 246 -4.11 -30.58 -40.44
CA ASN A 246 -3.63 -31.62 -39.50
C ASN A 246 -4.40 -31.53 -38.17
N TYR A 247 -5.73 -31.69 -38.24
CA TYR A 247 -6.52 -32.10 -37.08
C TYR A 247 -6.57 -33.62 -37.08
N ASN A 248 -5.62 -34.28 -36.39
CA ASN A 248 -5.68 -35.69 -36.00
C ASN A 248 -4.55 -36.05 -35.00
N LYS A 249 -4.46 -35.38 -33.85
CA LYS A 249 -3.55 -35.84 -32.78
C LYS A 249 -3.97 -35.58 -31.33
N TYR A 250 -5.18 -35.08 -31.08
CA TYR A 250 -5.68 -34.96 -29.71
C TYR A 250 -7.12 -35.46 -29.66
N ASP A 251 -7.26 -36.76 -29.88
CA ASP A 251 -8.43 -37.53 -29.52
C ASP A 251 -8.11 -38.26 -28.22
N ILE A 252 -8.24 -37.56 -27.09
CA ILE A 252 -8.19 -38.16 -25.76
C ILE A 252 -9.27 -37.49 -24.91
N LEU A 253 -10.15 -38.33 -24.35
CA LEU A 253 -11.06 -38.08 -23.22
C LEU A 253 -12.38 -37.33 -23.47
N TYR A 254 -13.26 -37.87 -24.32
CA TYR A 254 -14.70 -37.86 -24.03
C TYR A 254 -15.38 -39.12 -24.60
N HIS A 255 -15.35 -40.21 -23.85
CA HIS A 255 -16.34 -41.27 -23.98
C HIS A 255 -17.60 -40.84 -23.22
N CYS A 256 -18.68 -40.58 -23.96
CA CYS A 256 -20.03 -40.60 -23.43
C CYS A 256 -20.56 -42.04 -23.56
N ASP A 257 -20.68 -42.73 -22.43
CA ASP A 257 -21.42 -43.99 -22.33
C ASP A 257 -22.91 -43.72 -22.48
N TYR A 258 -23.52 -44.31 -23.52
CA TYR A 258 -24.97 -44.53 -23.61
C TYR A 258 -25.26 -45.74 -24.50
N PHE A 259 -25.63 -46.88 -23.90
CA PHE A 259 -26.48 -47.97 -24.42
C PHE A 259 -26.81 -48.87 -23.21
N ILE A 260 -27.97 -48.72 -22.55
CA ILE A 260 -29.28 -49.35 -22.81
C ILE A 260 -29.19 -50.83 -23.21
N HIS A 261 -29.64 -51.70 -22.31
CA HIS A 261 -30.36 -52.93 -22.61
C HIS A 261 -31.62 -52.98 -21.73
#